data_AF-A0AAX0AZ04-F1
#
_entry.id   AF-A0AAX0AZ04-F1
#
_cell.length_a   1.000
_cell.length_b   1.000
_cell.length_c   1.000
_cell.angle_alpha   90.00
_cell.angle_beta   90.00
_cell.angle_gamma   90.00
#
_symmetry.space_group_name_H-M   'P 1'
#
loop_
_entity.id
_entity.type
_entity.pdbx_description
1 polymer ?
#
loop_
_entity_poly.entity_id
_entity_poly.type
_entity_poly.pdbx_seq_one_letter_code
_entity_poly.pdbx_strand_id
1 'polypeptide(L)'
;MDPTLYVNGYLQVAWGVGKNENYYLENSSLILKQIIAKMNIKLENTVIYGTSAGGYLSVIMGIYLRGSSVVVDNSQFDISNWIVKEAFETVVTLCFDDDKPFEKYNDRFNVVDAFEKNNYVPKIYILANLCSHADNSTQIVPLLKRMERMNNIDNFNNIEIILRYEPEKGHDGLNLPDITKFIYKILGEA
;
A
#
# COMPACT_ATOMS: atom_id res chain seq x y z
N MET A 1 6.96 -1.67 -9.63
CA MET A 1 8.35 -1.24 -9.34
C MET A 1 8.28 0.13 -8.72
N ASP A 2 9.08 0.41 -7.69
CA ASP A 2 9.08 1.69 -6.97
C ASP A 2 9.92 2.74 -7.72
N PRO A 3 9.31 3.81 -8.26
CA PRO A 3 10.02 4.85 -9.00
C PRO A 3 10.92 5.73 -8.12
N THR A 4 10.74 5.74 -6.80
CA THR A 4 11.51 6.60 -5.90
C THR A 4 12.94 6.11 -5.72
N LEU A 5 13.18 4.81 -5.98
CA LEU A 5 14.52 4.22 -5.97
C LEU A 5 15.48 4.92 -6.97
N TYR A 6 14.95 5.56 -8.00
CA TYR A 6 15.76 6.31 -8.98
C TYR A 6 16.19 7.70 -8.50
N VAL A 7 15.71 8.17 -7.34
CA VAL A 7 16.16 9.44 -6.75
C VAL A 7 17.62 9.35 -6.33
N ASN A 8 18.03 8.21 -5.76
CA ASN A 8 19.39 7.97 -5.33
C ASN A 8 19.71 6.47 -5.26
N GLY A 9 20.84 6.05 -5.83
CA GLY A 9 21.26 4.64 -5.89
C GLY A 9 21.53 3.95 -4.54
N TYR A 10 21.58 4.71 -3.43
CA TYR A 10 21.66 4.13 -2.08
C TYR A 10 20.32 3.59 -1.57
N LEU A 11 19.20 4.03 -2.14
CA LEU A 11 17.87 3.59 -1.71
C LEU A 11 17.65 2.13 -2.11
N GLN A 12 17.38 1.29 -1.11
CA GLN A 12 17.00 -0.12 -1.32
C GLN A 12 15.47 -0.33 -1.30
N VAL A 13 14.76 0.58 -0.63
CA VAL A 13 13.30 0.65 -0.55
C VAL A 13 12.90 2.12 -0.38
N ALA A 14 11.83 2.58 -1.03
CA ALA A 14 11.41 3.98 -0.96
C ALA A 14 9.90 4.22 -1.05
N TRP A 15 9.09 3.15 -1.10
CA TRP A 15 7.63 3.16 -1.09
C TRP A 15 6.92 4.19 -1.99
N GLY A 16 7.53 4.59 -3.11
CA GLY A 16 6.87 5.48 -4.07
C GLY A 16 6.69 6.93 -3.58
N VAL A 17 7.31 7.34 -2.47
CA VAL A 17 7.06 8.63 -1.81
C VAL A 17 7.43 9.86 -2.67
N GLY A 18 8.30 9.68 -3.68
CA GLY A 18 8.71 10.72 -4.61
C GLY A 18 9.60 11.79 -3.98
N LYS A 19 9.47 13.04 -4.41
CA LYS A 19 10.16 14.22 -3.82
C LYS A 19 9.15 15.27 -3.36
N ASN A 20 9.61 16.36 -2.75
CA ASN A 20 8.79 17.46 -2.20
C ASN A 20 7.53 17.75 -3.04
N GLU A 21 7.72 18.16 -4.31
CA GLU A 21 6.62 18.60 -5.18
C GLU A 21 6.04 17.47 -6.06
N ASN A 22 6.69 16.31 -6.11
CA ASN A 22 6.36 15.28 -7.08
C ASN A 22 6.12 13.96 -6.37
N TYR A 23 4.83 13.61 -6.20
CA TYR A 23 4.45 12.33 -5.63
C TYR A 23 4.46 11.25 -6.72
N TYR A 24 5.52 10.44 -6.72
CA TYR A 24 5.71 9.49 -7.82
C TYR A 24 4.64 8.41 -7.87
N LEU A 25 4.11 7.97 -6.72
CA LEU A 25 3.08 6.95 -6.68
C LEU A 25 1.74 7.43 -7.23
N GLU A 26 1.34 8.68 -6.96
CA GLU A 26 0.20 9.33 -7.61
C GLU A 26 0.38 9.36 -9.13
N ASN A 27 1.50 9.91 -9.59
CA ASN A 27 1.78 10.04 -11.03
C ASN A 27 1.82 8.68 -11.74
N SER A 28 2.46 7.69 -11.14
CA SER A 28 2.51 6.33 -11.68
C SER A 28 1.11 5.71 -11.76
N SER A 29 0.28 5.95 -10.75
CA SER A 29 -1.10 5.45 -10.72
C SER A 29 -1.97 6.07 -11.81
N LEU A 30 -1.83 7.39 -12.03
CA LEU A 30 -2.56 8.09 -13.07
C LEU A 30 -2.14 7.62 -14.47
N ILE A 31 -0.84 7.37 -14.69
CA ILE A 31 -0.34 6.78 -15.94
C ILE A 31 -0.91 5.36 -16.12
N LEU A 32 -0.85 4.51 -15.10
CA LEU A 32 -1.39 3.16 -15.15
C LEU A 32 -2.89 3.15 -15.47
N LYS A 33 -3.66 4.07 -14.87
CA LYS A 33 -5.09 4.24 -15.17
C LYS A 33 -5.34 4.53 -16.66
N GLN A 34 -4.50 5.35 -17.29
CA GLN A 34 -4.59 5.61 -18.74
C GLN A 34 -4.27 4.36 -19.56
N ILE A 35 -3.27 3.58 -19.14
CA ILE A 35 -2.90 2.33 -19.81
C ILE A 35 -4.05 1.31 -19.73
N ILE A 36 -4.61 1.08 -18.54
CA ILE A 36 -5.75 0.18 -18.31
C ILE A 36 -6.95 0.58 -19.18
N ALA A 37 -7.28 1.87 -19.22
CA ALA A 37 -8.35 2.38 -20.06
C ALA A 37 -8.11 2.10 -21.55
N LYS A 38 -6.88 2.30 -22.04
CA LYS A 38 -6.50 1.99 -23.43
C LYS A 38 -6.55 0.50 -23.75
N MET A 39 -6.39 -0.37 -22.75
CA MET A 39 -6.57 -1.81 -22.89
C MET A 39 -8.06 -2.22 -22.88
N ASN A 40 -9.00 -1.26 -22.76
CA ASN A 40 -10.44 -1.50 -22.62
C ASN A 40 -10.78 -2.38 -21.40
N ILE A 41 -9.94 -2.36 -20.36
CA ILE A 41 -10.20 -3.06 -19.11
C ILE A 41 -10.92 -2.08 -18.18
N LYS A 42 -12.04 -2.53 -17.60
CA LYS A 42 -12.74 -1.75 -16.59
C LYS A 42 -12.01 -1.84 -15.25
N LEU A 43 -12.00 -0.75 -14.48
CA LEU A 43 -11.40 -0.74 -13.14
C LEU A 43 -12.07 -1.74 -12.20
N GLU A 44 -13.39 -1.96 -12.32
CA GLU A 44 -14.13 -2.99 -11.56
C GLU A 44 -13.61 -4.42 -11.80
N ASN A 45 -12.99 -4.65 -12.97
CA ASN A 45 -12.36 -5.92 -13.36
C ASN A 45 -10.83 -5.87 -13.20
N THR A 46 -10.32 -4.99 -12.35
CA THR A 46 -8.88 -4.84 -12.09
C THR A 46 -8.59 -5.15 -10.64
N VAL A 47 -7.58 -5.99 -10.41
CA VAL A 47 -7.01 -6.26 -9.09
C VAL A 47 -5.57 -5.77 -9.06
N ILE A 48 -5.24 -4.95 -8.06
CA ILE A 48 -3.88 -4.51 -7.79
C ILE A 48 -3.33 -5.36 -6.65
N TYR A 49 -2.20 -6.02 -6.86
CA TYR A 49 -1.59 -6.91 -5.88
C TYR A 49 -0.17 -6.50 -5.51
N GLY A 50 0.15 -6.60 -4.22
CA GLY A 50 1.51 -6.44 -3.73
C GLY A 50 1.72 -6.99 -2.32
N THR A 51 2.97 -7.32 -2.01
CA THR A 51 3.39 -7.79 -0.68
C THR A 51 4.33 -6.80 -0.03
N SER A 52 4.42 -6.81 1.30
CA SER A 52 5.41 -6.02 2.04
C SER A 52 5.38 -4.53 1.58
N ALA A 53 6.48 -3.99 1.07
CA ALA A 53 6.55 -2.62 0.55
C ALA A 53 5.69 -2.41 -0.70
N GLY A 54 5.60 -3.44 -1.56
CA GLY A 54 4.69 -3.44 -2.71
C GLY A 54 3.22 -3.44 -2.32
N GLY A 55 2.88 -3.96 -1.14
CA GLY A 55 1.53 -3.90 -0.59
C GLY A 55 1.14 -2.45 -0.27
N TYR A 56 2.04 -1.68 0.37
CA TYR A 56 1.84 -0.23 0.57
C TYR A 56 1.60 0.47 -0.78
N LEU A 57 2.45 0.20 -1.77
CA LEU A 57 2.28 0.77 -3.12
C LEU A 57 0.90 0.47 -3.70
N SER A 58 0.46 -0.78 -3.55
CA SER A 58 -0.81 -1.28 -4.10
C SER A 58 -2.02 -0.62 -3.45
N VAL A 59 -2.00 -0.41 -2.13
CA VAL A 59 -3.07 0.30 -1.41
C VAL A 59 -3.20 1.74 -1.89
N ILE A 60 -2.08 2.47 -1.97
CA ILE A 60 -2.10 3.84 -2.45
C ILE A 60 -2.53 3.90 -3.93
N MET A 61 -2.05 2.99 -4.79
CA MET A 61 -2.52 2.90 -6.17
C MET A 61 -4.04 2.72 -6.26
N GLY A 62 -4.61 1.87 -5.39
CA GLY A 62 -6.06 1.67 -5.30
C GLY A 62 -6.86 2.95 -5.02
N ILE A 63 -6.26 3.95 -4.34
CA ILE A 63 -6.88 5.25 -4.09
C ILE A 63 -7.10 6.01 -5.41
N TYR A 64 -6.13 5.96 -6.32
CA TYR A 64 -6.15 6.67 -7.60
C TYR A 64 -6.89 5.86 -8.70
N LEU A 65 -6.87 4.54 -8.60
CA LEU A 65 -7.59 3.61 -9.47
C LEU A 65 -8.99 3.28 -8.91
N ARG A 66 -9.75 4.31 -8.53
CA ARG A 66 -11.10 4.19 -7.93
C ARG A 66 -11.98 3.20 -8.69
N GLY A 67 -12.51 2.20 -7.99
CA GLY A 67 -13.29 1.09 -8.55
C GLY A 67 -12.52 -0.24 -8.64
N SER A 68 -11.18 -0.23 -8.63
CA SER A 68 -10.40 -1.47 -8.55
C SER A 68 -10.44 -2.11 -7.16
N SER A 69 -10.20 -3.41 -7.11
CA SER A 69 -9.91 -4.11 -5.85
C SER A 69 -8.40 -4.14 -5.59
N VAL A 70 -8.01 -4.10 -4.32
CA VAL A 70 -6.63 -4.24 -3.88
C VAL A 70 -6.50 -5.52 -3.08
N VAL A 71 -5.47 -6.31 -3.36
CA VAL A 71 -5.08 -7.46 -2.55
C VAL A 71 -3.68 -7.22 -2.04
N VAL A 72 -3.48 -7.32 -0.72
CA VAL A 72 -2.16 -7.19 -0.13
C VAL A 72 -1.85 -8.35 0.78
N ASP A 73 -0.56 -8.68 0.88
CA ASP A 73 -0.09 -9.77 1.74
C ASP A 73 1.10 -9.35 2.59
N ASN A 74 1.00 -9.54 3.92
CA ASN A 74 1.99 -9.12 4.92
C ASN A 74 2.53 -7.70 4.64
N SER A 75 1.61 -6.79 4.34
CA SER A 75 1.91 -5.45 3.84
C SER A 75 2.30 -4.47 4.92
N GLN A 76 3.08 -3.46 4.53
CA GLN A 76 3.15 -2.22 5.30
C GLN A 76 1.97 -1.29 4.99
N PHE A 77 1.60 -0.49 6.00
CA PHE A 77 0.52 0.50 5.99
C PHE A 77 0.96 1.83 6.61
N ASP A 78 1.96 1.80 7.49
CA ASP A 78 2.63 2.98 8.03
C ASP A 78 4.14 2.76 7.90
N ILE A 79 4.74 3.47 6.96
CA ILE A 79 6.18 3.34 6.64
C ILE A 79 7.02 3.84 7.81
N SER A 80 6.56 4.85 8.55
CA SER A 80 7.27 5.36 9.73
C SER A 80 7.33 4.32 10.86
N ASN A 81 6.38 3.36 10.88
CA ASN A 81 6.38 2.23 11.79
C ASN A 81 7.20 1.03 11.31
N TRP A 82 7.82 1.08 10.14
CA TRP A 82 8.64 -0.04 9.68
C TRP A 82 9.78 -0.36 10.66
N ILE A 83 10.16 -1.64 10.71
CA ILE A 83 11.10 -2.18 11.70
C ILE A 83 12.53 -1.68 11.49
N VAL A 84 12.91 -1.34 10.25
CA VAL A 84 14.22 -0.77 9.92
C VAL A 84 14.09 0.75 9.86
N LYS A 85 14.31 1.42 11.00
CA LYS A 85 14.10 2.87 11.13
C LYS A 85 15.06 3.67 10.26
N GLU A 86 16.30 3.24 10.17
CA GLU A 86 17.36 3.89 9.40
C GLU A 86 17.01 4.00 7.92
N ALA A 87 16.31 3.00 7.38
CA ALA A 87 15.89 3.01 5.99
C ALA A 87 14.75 4.02 5.74
N PHE A 88 13.81 4.16 6.67
CA PHE A 88 12.82 5.24 6.61
C PHE A 88 13.48 6.62 6.70
N GLU A 89 14.40 6.81 7.65
CA GLU A 89 15.16 8.06 7.80
C GLU A 89 15.99 8.39 6.56
N THR A 90 16.58 7.38 5.92
CA THR A 90 17.32 7.54 4.66
C THR A 90 16.39 8.00 3.54
N VAL A 91 15.21 7.41 3.41
CA VAL A 91 14.21 7.86 2.42
C VAL A 91 13.83 9.31 2.68
N VAL A 92 13.52 9.66 3.93
CA VAL A 92 13.15 11.02 4.32
C VAL A 92 14.26 12.01 3.95
N THR A 93 15.50 11.70 4.32
CA THR A 93 16.67 12.57 4.11
C THR A 93 17.03 12.76 2.64
N LEU A 94 16.94 11.69 1.83
CA LEU A 94 17.36 11.74 0.42
C LEU A 94 16.25 12.22 -0.52
N CYS A 95 14.98 12.10 -0.13
CA CYS A 95 13.85 12.40 -0.98
C CYS A 95 13.25 13.79 -0.74
N PHE A 96 13.40 14.33 0.47
CA PHE A 96 12.76 15.58 0.86
C PHE A 96 13.76 16.61 1.39
N ASP A 97 13.68 17.82 0.85
CA ASP A 97 14.47 18.97 1.30
C ASP A 97 13.79 19.80 2.43
N ASP A 98 12.54 19.47 2.78
CA ASP A 98 11.78 20.18 3.83
C ASP A 98 12.26 19.78 5.23
N ASP A 99 12.26 20.72 6.19
CA ASP A 99 12.67 20.47 7.58
C ASP A 99 11.77 19.47 8.33
N LYS A 100 10.50 19.38 7.91
CA LYS A 100 9.48 18.53 8.55
C LYS A 100 8.62 17.79 7.52
N PRO A 101 9.21 16.87 6.76
CA PRO A 101 8.53 16.21 5.65
C PRO A 101 7.39 15.31 6.14
N PHE A 102 7.52 14.70 7.31
CA PHE A 102 6.47 13.86 7.88
C PHE A 102 5.20 14.64 8.23
N GLU A 103 5.31 15.87 8.75
CA GLU A 103 4.15 16.72 9.04
C GLU A 103 3.49 17.22 7.74
N LYS A 104 4.30 17.54 6.72
CA LYS A 104 3.84 18.15 5.47
C LYS A 104 3.27 17.13 4.46
N TYR A 105 3.79 15.91 4.46
CA TYR A 105 3.47 14.87 3.48
C TYR A 105 3.01 13.56 4.15
N ASN A 106 2.30 13.64 5.27
CA ASN A 106 1.85 12.50 6.06
C ASN A 106 1.11 11.43 5.23
N ASP A 107 0.30 11.85 4.26
CA ASP A 107 -0.42 11.01 3.30
C ASP A 107 0.48 10.12 2.43
N ARG A 108 1.77 10.47 2.32
CA ARG A 108 2.77 9.67 1.59
C ARG A 108 3.48 8.66 2.48
N PHE A 109 3.23 8.67 3.78
CA PHE A 109 3.88 7.77 4.74
C PHE A 109 2.89 6.83 5.45
N ASN A 110 1.62 7.19 5.49
CA ASN A 110 0.57 6.42 6.15
C ASN A 110 -0.69 6.29 5.26
N VAL A 111 -1.20 5.06 5.12
CA VAL A 111 -2.36 4.80 4.25
C VAL A 111 -3.66 5.42 4.76
N VAL A 112 -3.84 5.58 6.07
CA VAL A 112 -5.04 6.21 6.64
C VAL A 112 -5.05 7.69 6.33
N ASP A 113 -3.90 8.37 6.51
CA ASP A 113 -3.76 9.78 6.13
C ASP A 113 -4.01 9.95 4.61
N ALA A 114 -3.59 8.98 3.80
CA ALA A 114 -3.88 8.96 2.37
C ALA A 114 -5.37 8.80 2.06
N PHE A 115 -6.08 7.94 2.79
CA PHE A 115 -7.54 7.78 2.64
C PHE A 115 -8.26 9.08 2.99
N GLU A 116 -7.93 9.70 4.13
CA GLU A 116 -8.54 10.94 4.60
C GLU A 116 -8.31 12.09 3.61
N LYS A 117 -7.07 12.28 3.17
CA LYS A 117 -6.73 13.31 2.17
C LYS A 117 -7.52 13.15 0.87
N ASN A 118 -7.76 11.91 0.45
CA ASN A 118 -8.44 11.62 -0.81
C ASN A 118 -9.96 11.46 -0.66
N ASN A 119 -10.49 11.55 0.56
CA ASN A 119 -11.88 11.22 0.89
C ASN A 119 -12.29 9.88 0.22
N TYR A 120 -11.44 8.86 0.33
CA TYR A 120 -11.66 7.58 -0.34
C TYR A 120 -10.93 6.39 0.30
N VAL A 121 -11.69 5.33 0.62
CA VAL A 121 -11.14 4.02 1.01
C VAL A 121 -11.38 3.01 -0.11
N PRO A 122 -10.33 2.45 -0.76
CA PRO A 122 -10.50 1.44 -1.79
C PRO A 122 -11.02 0.12 -1.20
N LYS A 123 -11.54 -0.76 -2.06
CA LYS A 123 -11.90 -2.13 -1.66
C LYS A 123 -10.60 -2.92 -1.46
N ILE A 124 -10.31 -3.33 -0.23
CA ILE A 124 -9.02 -3.95 0.12
C ILE A 124 -9.25 -5.33 0.75
N TYR A 125 -8.47 -6.30 0.30
CA TYR A 125 -8.28 -7.60 0.94
C TYR A 125 -6.87 -7.67 1.53
N ILE A 126 -6.78 -7.73 2.85
CA ILE A 126 -5.53 -7.82 3.60
C ILE A 126 -5.35 -9.28 4.03
N LEU A 127 -4.38 -9.95 3.40
CA LEU A 127 -3.91 -11.26 3.84
C LEU A 127 -2.78 -11.03 4.84
N ALA A 128 -2.92 -11.54 6.06
CA ALA A 128 -1.88 -11.39 7.09
C ALA A 128 -1.58 -12.74 7.72
N ASN A 129 -0.30 -13.05 7.88
CA ASN A 129 0.14 -14.20 8.65
C ASN A 129 0.18 -13.83 10.14
N LEU A 130 -0.66 -14.48 10.95
CA LEU A 130 -0.70 -14.36 12.41
C LEU A 130 0.66 -14.64 13.06
N CYS A 131 1.46 -15.51 12.44
CA CYS A 131 2.78 -15.88 12.95
C CYS A 131 3.85 -14.82 12.65
N SER A 132 3.57 -13.80 11.83
CA SER A 132 4.49 -12.68 11.60
C SER A 132 4.33 -11.61 12.68
N HIS A 133 4.99 -11.82 13.82
CA HIS A 133 4.88 -10.89 14.95
C HIS A 133 5.28 -9.44 14.59
N ALA A 134 6.34 -9.28 13.80
CA ALA A 134 6.84 -7.97 13.38
C ALA A 134 5.80 -7.21 12.56
N ASP A 135 5.21 -7.83 11.53
CA ASP A 135 4.20 -7.17 10.69
C ASP A 135 2.93 -6.87 11.49
N ASN A 136 2.48 -7.82 12.32
CA ASN A 136 1.25 -7.66 13.08
C ASN A 136 1.36 -6.52 14.10
N SER A 137 2.47 -6.47 14.85
CA SER A 137 2.69 -5.46 15.89
C SER A 137 2.98 -4.07 15.33
N THR A 138 3.66 -3.97 14.19
CA THR A 138 4.10 -2.68 13.62
C THR A 138 3.20 -2.14 12.51
N GLN A 139 2.38 -2.98 11.86
CA GLN A 139 1.58 -2.58 10.70
C GLN A 139 0.08 -2.83 10.93
N ILE A 140 -0.34 -4.07 11.21
CA ILE A 140 -1.78 -4.40 11.32
C ILE A 140 -2.43 -3.75 12.55
N VAL A 141 -1.85 -3.91 13.74
CA VAL A 141 -2.42 -3.33 14.96
C VAL A 141 -2.45 -1.79 14.89
N PRO A 142 -1.39 -1.09 14.46
CA PRO A 142 -1.45 0.35 14.26
C PRO A 142 -2.47 0.80 13.20
N LEU A 143 -2.59 0.06 12.09
CA LEU A 143 -3.61 0.33 11.06
C LEU A 143 -5.00 0.33 11.68
N LEU A 144 -5.38 -0.75 12.39
CA LEU A 144 -6.70 -0.87 13.02
C LEU A 144 -7.00 0.29 13.99
N LYS A 145 -6.04 0.59 14.88
CA LYS A 145 -6.17 1.69 15.85
C LYS A 145 -6.34 3.06 15.17
N ARG A 146 -5.69 3.28 14.03
CA ARG A 146 -5.77 4.54 13.30
C ARG A 146 -7.07 4.63 12.51
N MET A 147 -7.49 3.53 11.88
CA MET A 147 -8.76 3.43 11.17
C MET A 147 -9.98 3.69 12.07
N GLU A 148 -9.96 3.26 13.34
CA GLU A 148 -11.03 3.56 14.32
C GLU A 148 -11.23 5.06 14.56
N ARG A 149 -10.21 5.87 14.27
CA ARG A 149 -10.20 7.32 14.48
C ARG A 149 -10.28 8.10 13.19
N MET A 150 -10.44 7.40 12.07
CA MET A 150 -10.50 7.99 10.75
C MET A 150 -11.71 8.94 10.68
N ASN A 151 -11.52 10.08 10.06
CA ASN A 151 -12.52 11.13 9.90
C ASN A 151 -12.53 11.65 8.46
N ASN A 152 -13.52 12.46 8.10
CA ASN A 152 -13.62 13.09 6.78
C ASN A 152 -13.65 12.08 5.60
N ILE A 153 -14.35 10.95 5.78
CA ILE A 153 -14.55 9.93 4.74
C ILE A 153 -16.05 9.74 4.46
N ASP A 154 -16.44 10.03 3.23
CA ASP A 154 -17.79 9.82 2.69
C ASP A 154 -17.83 8.70 1.65
N ASN A 155 -16.71 8.41 0.99
CA ASN A 155 -16.62 7.41 -0.07
C ASN A 155 -15.73 6.24 0.39
N PHE A 156 -16.34 5.15 0.83
CA PHE A 156 -15.59 4.02 1.38
C PHE A 156 -16.10 2.68 0.86
N ASN A 157 -15.18 1.73 0.81
CA ASN A 157 -15.46 0.32 0.57
C ASN A 157 -15.08 -0.49 1.80
N ASN A 158 -15.52 -1.74 1.82
CA ASN A 158 -15.12 -2.68 2.87
C ASN A 158 -13.62 -3.01 2.76
N ILE A 159 -12.99 -3.12 3.93
CA ILE A 159 -11.67 -3.73 4.09
C ILE A 159 -11.88 -5.10 4.74
N GLU A 160 -11.44 -6.15 4.08
CA GLU A 160 -11.49 -7.53 4.58
C GLU A 160 -10.10 -7.96 5.04
N ILE A 161 -10.00 -8.40 6.29
CA ILE A 161 -8.73 -8.92 6.85
C ILE A 161 -8.85 -10.44 7.02
N ILE A 162 -8.00 -11.17 6.33
CA ILE A 162 -7.93 -12.63 6.36
C ILE A 162 -6.64 -13.02 7.10
N LEU A 163 -6.84 -13.52 8.31
CA LEU A 163 -5.77 -13.95 9.19
C LEU A 163 -5.45 -15.43 8.91
N ARG A 164 -4.23 -15.68 8.43
CA ARG A 164 -3.68 -17.02 8.16
C ARG A 164 -2.76 -17.42 9.30
N TYR A 165 -2.74 -18.70 9.67
CA TYR A 165 -1.81 -19.23 10.66
C TYR A 165 -0.77 -20.12 9.97
N GLU A 166 0.40 -19.56 9.65
CA GLU A 166 1.47 -20.27 8.93
C GLU A 166 2.83 -20.05 9.64
N PRO A 167 3.15 -20.86 10.67
CA PRO A 167 4.37 -20.70 11.48
C PRO A 167 5.66 -20.69 10.67
N GLU A 168 5.73 -21.54 9.64
CA GLU A 168 6.94 -21.73 8.83
C GLU A 168 7.20 -20.60 7.82
N LYS A 169 6.20 -19.77 7.52
CA LYS A 169 6.34 -18.69 6.52
C LYS A 169 6.81 -17.37 7.11
N GLY A 170 6.54 -17.10 8.39
CA GLY A 170 6.86 -15.79 8.99
C GLY A 170 6.34 -14.62 8.14
N HIS A 171 7.24 -13.75 7.68
CA HIS A 171 6.95 -12.60 6.81
C HIS A 171 6.53 -12.98 5.38
N ASP A 172 6.82 -14.20 4.92
CA ASP A 172 6.57 -14.59 3.54
C ASP A 172 5.07 -14.65 3.21
N GLY A 173 4.73 -14.09 2.05
CA GLY A 173 3.37 -14.10 1.53
C GLY A 173 2.93 -15.49 1.05
N LEU A 174 1.72 -15.56 0.52
CA LEU A 174 1.23 -16.70 -0.25
C LEU A 174 2.15 -16.98 -1.45
N ASN A 175 2.24 -18.26 -1.80
CA ASN A 175 2.90 -18.65 -3.04
C ASN A 175 2.06 -18.17 -4.25
N LEU A 176 2.70 -18.14 -5.42
CA LEU A 176 2.07 -17.64 -6.65
C LEU A 176 0.76 -18.37 -7.02
N PRO A 177 0.67 -19.71 -6.95
CA PRO A 177 -0.59 -20.41 -7.20
C PRO A 177 -1.74 -19.98 -6.27
N ASP A 178 -1.49 -19.88 -4.96
CA ASP A 178 -2.52 -19.57 -3.96
C ASP A 178 -3.03 -18.14 -4.13
N ILE A 179 -2.13 -17.17 -4.33
CA ILE A 179 -2.55 -15.78 -4.56
C ILE A 179 -3.28 -15.62 -5.90
N THR A 180 -2.84 -16.31 -6.95
CA THR A 180 -3.49 -16.25 -8.26
C THR A 180 -4.92 -16.78 -8.16
N LYS A 181 -5.12 -17.91 -7.47
CA LYS A 181 -6.46 -18.46 -7.20
C LYS A 181 -7.33 -17.47 -6.42
N PHE A 182 -6.76 -16.79 -5.42
CA PHE A 182 -7.48 -15.79 -4.64
C PHE A 182 -7.89 -14.57 -5.48
N ILE A 183 -7.00 -14.08 -6.34
CA ILE A 183 -7.28 -12.96 -7.26
C ILE A 183 -8.41 -13.32 -8.23
N TYR A 184 -8.39 -14.50 -8.84
CA TYR A 184 -9.47 -14.94 -9.75
C TYR A 184 -10.81 -15.09 -9.02
N LYS A 185 -10.80 -15.54 -7.75
CA LYS A 185 -12.02 -15.56 -6.93
C LYS A 185 -12.60 -14.15 -6.75
N ILE A 186 -11.76 -13.14 -6.53
CA ILE A 186 -12.21 -11.74 -6.40
C ILE A 186 -12.80 -11.22 -7.70
N LEU A 187 -12.23 -11.58 -8.84
CA LEU A 187 -12.73 -11.22 -10.17
C LEU A 187 -14.01 -11.98 -10.57
N GLY A 188 -14.42 -12.99 -9.81
CA GLY A 188 -15.59 -13.82 -10.13
C GLY A 188 -15.34 -14.87 -11.21
N GLU A 189 -14.08 -15.25 -11.41
CA GLU A 189 -13.63 -16.20 -12.46
C GLU A 189 -13.32 -17.61 -11.90
N ALA A 190 -13.81 -17.95 -10.70
CA ALA A 190 -13.51 -19.19 -9.97
C ALA A 190 -14.69 -20.16 -9.85
#